data_AF-A0A965CRV8-F1
#
_entry.id   AF-A0A965CRV8-F1
#
_cell.length_a   1.000
_cell.length_b   1.000
_cell.length_c   1.000
_cell.angle_alpha   90.00
_cell.angle_beta   90.00
_cell.angle_gamma   90.00
#
_symmetry.space_group_name_H-M   'P 1'
#
loop_
_entity.id
_entity.type
_entity.pdbx_description
1 polymer ?
#
loop_
_entity_poly.entity_id
_entity_poly.type
_entity_poly.pdbx_seq_one_letter_code
_entity_poly.pdbx_strand_id
1 'polypeptide(L)'
;MIATVRWSTSEPRILNPESGTHRLLTKKLNPLFPLEILHFSSFKEIDEKEWNELTEHDFPFLDHAYLLAMEEGGCVGEGTGWEPAYLGIRDQGRLVGASCLYEKTNSYGEYIFDWEWAHAFERYRQNYYPKLTSAVPFTPATGRKLLVHPDADRAEVEKALVQGALDKSRNSGASSLHYLFIREEEIPVFESMGFQIRHTFQFHWLNQDYQEFNDFLARLKSKRRKDIIRERRKVREQKIHIELLEGDAIQPEHIQVMYGFYLSTIDKKWASAYLTLDFFRQIQTTMRENMVLIMARNDQEWVAGSINYRKGNALFGRYWGCFKDYRFLHFELCYYQTIEYSINHRLALFEAGAQGSHKVQRGFLPEKTYSAHWIEHPAFRKAIFDFLDQERNALKIGLQEFESSPYREED
;
A
#
# COMPACT_ATOMS: atom_id res chain seq x y z
N MET A 1 46.20 36.41 15.84
CA MET A 1 46.01 35.17 16.63
C MET A 1 45.03 34.29 15.88
N ILE A 2 45.58 33.43 15.05
CA ILE A 2 44.88 32.46 14.19
C ILE A 2 45.16 31.11 14.84
N ALA A 3 44.13 30.37 15.22
CA ALA A 3 44.25 29.01 15.74
C ALA A 3 43.54 28.06 14.78
N THR A 4 44.34 27.51 13.87
CA THR A 4 43.99 26.49 12.89
C THR A 4 44.01 25.13 13.61
N VAL A 5 42.85 24.49 13.78
CA VAL A 5 42.78 23.10 14.26
C VAL A 5 42.90 22.17 13.06
N ARG A 6 44.04 21.49 12.96
CA ARG A 6 44.32 20.43 11.98
C ARG A 6 43.51 19.18 12.35
N TRP A 7 42.60 18.76 11.48
CA TRP A 7 42.03 17.42 11.53
C TRP A 7 42.94 16.46 10.77
N SER A 8 43.39 15.43 11.47
CA SER A 8 44.18 14.32 10.95
C SER A 8 43.33 13.49 9.98
N THR A 9 43.72 13.48 8.71
CA THR A 9 43.19 12.56 7.70
C THR A 9 43.76 11.17 7.96
N SER A 10 42.96 10.30 8.56
CA SER A 10 43.20 8.86 8.51
C SER A 10 42.40 8.31 7.33
N GLU A 11 43.12 7.72 6.37
CA GLU A 11 42.58 7.08 5.19
C GLU A 11 41.60 5.95 5.58
N PRO A 12 40.43 5.84 4.94
CA PRO A 12 39.62 4.64 5.08
C PRO A 12 40.32 3.48 4.36
N ARG A 13 40.63 2.41 5.11
CA ARG A 13 41.05 1.12 4.56
C ARG A 13 39.96 0.59 3.65
N ILE A 14 40.26 0.49 2.36
CA ILE A 14 39.47 -0.25 1.38
C ILE A 14 39.56 -1.73 1.75
N LEU A 15 38.47 -2.28 2.29
CA LEU A 15 38.27 -3.72 2.38
C LEU A 15 37.61 -4.18 1.09
N ASN A 16 38.32 -5.07 0.39
CA ASN A 16 37.88 -5.74 -0.83
C ASN A 16 36.55 -6.47 -0.60
N PRO A 17 35.53 -6.32 -1.46
CA PRO A 17 34.33 -7.15 -1.40
C PRO A 17 34.61 -8.46 -2.14
N GLU A 18 35.04 -9.49 -1.41
CA GLU A 18 34.99 -10.85 -1.95
C GLU A 18 33.56 -11.37 -1.89
N SER A 19 33.08 -11.76 -3.07
CA SER A 19 31.82 -12.42 -3.37
C SER A 19 31.50 -13.56 -2.42
N GLY A 20 30.60 -13.30 -1.46
CA GLY A 20 29.95 -14.29 -0.63
C GLY A 20 28.61 -14.66 -1.22
N THR A 21 28.53 -15.83 -1.86
CA THR A 21 27.26 -16.49 -2.18
C THR A 21 26.49 -16.71 -0.88
N HIS A 22 25.33 -16.05 -0.73
CA HIS A 22 24.47 -16.23 0.43
C HIS A 22 24.02 -17.69 0.53
N ARG A 23 24.50 -18.38 1.57
CA ARG A 23 24.06 -19.74 1.92
C ARG A 23 22.62 -19.68 2.44
N LEU A 24 21.70 -20.35 1.75
CA LEU A 24 20.38 -20.73 2.24
C LEU A 24 20.52 -21.46 3.58
N LEU A 25 20.04 -20.87 4.68
CA LEU A 25 19.89 -21.55 5.97
C LEU A 25 18.50 -22.19 6.01
N THR A 26 18.42 -23.46 5.62
CA THR A 26 17.19 -24.25 5.71
C THR A 26 17.04 -24.81 7.13
N LYS A 27 15.92 -24.50 7.80
CA LYS A 27 15.56 -25.09 9.09
C LYS A 27 14.32 -25.98 8.88
N LYS A 28 14.47 -27.29 9.06
CA LYS A 28 13.46 -28.30 8.74
C LYS A 28 12.43 -28.45 9.87
N LEU A 29 11.14 -28.43 9.53
CA LEU A 29 10.03 -28.84 10.39
C LEU A 29 9.32 -30.06 9.74
N ASN A 30 9.44 -31.22 10.38
CA ASN A 30 8.89 -32.56 10.06
C ASN A 30 9.70 -33.47 9.08
N PRO A 31 9.96 -34.77 9.39
CA PRO A 31 11.04 -35.54 8.74
C PRO A 31 10.74 -36.19 7.38
N LEU A 32 9.52 -36.15 6.84
CA LEU A 32 9.21 -36.89 5.60
C LEU A 32 9.14 -36.05 4.33
N PHE A 33 8.63 -34.81 4.37
CA PHE A 33 8.92 -33.74 3.40
C PHE A 33 8.61 -32.39 4.06
N PRO A 34 9.57 -31.75 4.76
CA PRO A 34 9.31 -30.48 5.44
C PRO A 34 9.10 -29.37 4.42
N LEU A 35 8.16 -28.47 4.69
CA LEU A 35 8.08 -27.17 4.02
C LEU A 35 9.47 -26.50 4.05
N GLU A 36 9.97 -26.13 2.89
CA GLU A 36 11.26 -25.45 2.73
C GLU A 36 11.06 -23.94 2.74
N ILE A 37 11.76 -23.25 3.65
CA ILE A 37 11.77 -21.78 3.69
C ILE A 37 12.83 -21.26 2.73
N LEU A 38 12.42 -20.36 1.85
CA LEU A 38 13.27 -19.66 0.89
C LEU A 38 13.35 -18.18 1.22
N HIS A 39 14.49 -17.58 0.90
CA HIS A 39 14.69 -16.14 0.96
C HIS A 39 15.12 -15.65 -0.41
N PHE A 40 14.47 -14.57 -0.88
CA PHE A 40 14.82 -13.91 -2.12
C PHE A 40 15.24 -12.48 -1.85
N SER A 41 16.26 -12.02 -2.55
CA SER A 41 16.70 -10.61 -2.53
C SER A 41 16.07 -9.79 -3.65
N SER A 42 15.49 -10.44 -4.65
CA SER A 42 14.95 -9.79 -5.84
C SER A 42 13.76 -10.55 -6.40
N PHE A 43 12.77 -9.82 -6.94
CA PHE A 43 11.67 -10.44 -7.68
C PHE A 43 12.12 -11.12 -8.98
N LYS A 44 13.33 -10.82 -9.46
CA LYS A 44 13.95 -11.49 -10.63
C LYS A 44 14.29 -12.95 -10.35
N GLU A 45 14.43 -13.33 -9.08
CA GLU A 45 14.74 -14.69 -8.65
C GLU A 45 13.49 -15.60 -8.61
N ILE A 46 12.31 -15.01 -8.74
CA ILE A 46 11.02 -15.68 -8.58
C ILE A 46 10.34 -15.78 -9.95
N ASP A 47 9.94 -16.98 -10.32
CA ASP A 47 9.17 -17.21 -11.55
C ASP A 47 7.82 -16.49 -11.47
N GLU A 48 7.48 -15.76 -12.54
CA GLU A 48 6.26 -14.94 -12.62
C GLU A 48 5.01 -15.81 -12.45
N LYS A 49 4.97 -16.98 -13.10
CA LYS A 49 3.80 -17.85 -13.09
C LYS A 49 3.62 -18.48 -11.71
N GLU A 50 4.68 -19.03 -11.12
CA GLU A 50 4.64 -19.58 -9.75
C GLU A 50 4.16 -18.53 -8.75
N TRP A 51 4.63 -17.28 -8.87
CA TRP A 51 4.22 -16.20 -7.97
C TRP A 51 2.73 -15.84 -8.14
N ASN A 52 2.30 -15.61 -9.38
CA ASN A 52 0.94 -15.16 -9.68
C ASN A 52 -0.12 -16.24 -9.34
N GLU A 53 0.26 -17.52 -9.24
CA GLU A 53 -0.62 -18.58 -8.71
C GLU A 53 -0.95 -18.39 -7.20
N LEU A 54 -0.17 -17.58 -6.47
CA LEU A 54 -0.40 -17.25 -5.05
C LEU A 54 -1.21 -15.97 -4.84
N THR A 55 -1.31 -15.09 -5.85
CA THR A 55 -1.85 -13.73 -5.68
C THR A 55 -3.38 -13.72 -5.72
N GLU A 56 -3.96 -12.63 -5.21
CA GLU A 56 -5.41 -12.50 -5.14
C GLU A 56 -5.99 -12.03 -6.47
N HIS A 57 -7.16 -12.57 -6.83
CA HIS A 57 -7.86 -12.24 -8.08
C HIS A 57 -8.40 -10.80 -8.13
N ASP A 58 -8.42 -10.09 -7.01
CA ASP A 58 -9.01 -8.76 -6.82
C ASP A 58 -7.98 -7.70 -6.35
N PHE A 59 -6.69 -8.04 -6.26
CA PHE A 59 -5.66 -7.14 -5.75
C PHE A 59 -4.45 -7.06 -6.70
N PRO A 60 -4.27 -5.97 -7.48
CA PRO A 60 -3.24 -5.88 -8.52
C PRO A 60 -1.84 -5.64 -7.98
N PHE A 61 -1.72 -5.14 -6.75
CA PHE A 61 -0.44 -4.66 -6.23
C PHE A 61 0.48 -5.76 -5.71
N LEU A 62 0.01 -7.00 -5.69
CA LEU A 62 0.83 -8.17 -5.39
C LEU A 62 1.19 -8.96 -6.64
N ASP A 63 0.72 -8.55 -7.82
CA ASP A 63 1.13 -9.21 -9.06
C ASP A 63 2.62 -9.00 -9.28
N HIS A 64 3.28 -10.04 -9.81
CA HIS A 64 4.73 -10.06 -10.03
C HIS A 64 5.18 -8.81 -10.80
N ALA A 65 4.45 -8.45 -11.86
CA ALA A 65 4.72 -7.27 -12.68
C ALA A 65 4.73 -5.95 -11.88
N TYR A 66 3.87 -5.80 -10.87
CA TYR A 66 3.82 -4.59 -10.05
C TYR A 66 5.04 -4.49 -9.13
N LEU A 67 5.35 -5.60 -8.47
CA LEU A 67 6.44 -5.68 -7.49
C LEU A 67 7.81 -5.62 -8.17
N LEU A 68 7.96 -6.27 -9.32
CA LEU A 68 9.14 -6.16 -10.15
C LEU A 68 9.34 -4.72 -10.64
N ALA A 69 8.27 -4.02 -11.05
CA ALA A 69 8.38 -2.63 -11.47
C ALA A 69 8.77 -1.67 -10.34
N MET A 70 8.35 -1.94 -9.09
CA MET A 70 8.83 -1.19 -7.92
C MET A 70 10.35 -1.35 -7.75
N GLU A 71 10.85 -2.57 -7.94
CA GLU A 71 12.26 -2.90 -7.76
C GLU A 71 13.12 -2.38 -8.92
N GLU A 72 12.80 -2.73 -10.16
CA GLU A 72 13.53 -2.28 -11.34
C GLU A 72 13.40 -0.78 -11.60
N GLY A 73 12.29 -0.18 -11.17
CA GLY A 73 12.09 1.26 -11.20
C GLY A 73 12.87 2.01 -10.12
N GLY A 74 13.56 1.32 -9.20
CA GLY A 74 14.33 1.95 -8.11
C GLY A 74 13.46 2.63 -7.04
N CYS A 75 12.20 2.20 -6.87
CA CYS A 75 11.32 2.67 -5.80
C CYS A 75 11.61 1.95 -4.47
N VAL A 76 12.19 0.75 -4.55
CA VAL A 76 12.70 -0.05 -3.42
C VAL A 76 14.14 -0.50 -3.69
N GLY A 77 14.82 -1.02 -2.67
CA GLY A 77 16.23 -1.41 -2.73
C GLY A 77 17.17 -0.41 -2.04
N GLU A 78 18.46 -0.49 -2.38
CA GLU A 78 19.52 0.24 -1.71
C GLU A 78 19.23 1.74 -1.60
N GLY A 79 19.37 2.30 -0.40
CA GLY A 79 19.21 3.74 -0.14
C GLY A 79 17.76 4.25 -0.07
N THR A 80 16.77 3.44 -0.42
CA THR A 80 15.33 3.82 -0.34
C THR A 80 14.76 3.68 1.08
N GLY A 81 15.43 2.88 1.91
CA GLY A 81 14.95 2.42 3.20
C GLY A 81 13.82 1.39 3.10
N TRP A 82 13.64 0.78 1.93
CA TRP A 82 12.78 -0.37 1.63
C TRP A 82 13.63 -1.48 1.03
N GLU A 83 14.44 -2.16 1.84
CA GLU A 83 15.33 -3.21 1.33
C GLU A 83 14.56 -4.53 1.15
N PRO A 84 14.48 -5.10 -0.07
CA PRO A 84 13.84 -6.39 -0.31
C PRO A 84 14.32 -7.51 0.60
N ALA A 85 13.36 -8.23 1.20
CA ALA A 85 13.63 -9.29 2.14
C ALA A 85 12.65 -10.46 1.99
N TYR A 86 12.18 -10.72 0.77
CA TYR A 86 11.07 -11.62 0.47
C TYR A 86 11.27 -13.04 1.02
N LEU A 87 10.15 -13.68 1.36
CA LEU A 87 10.09 -15.01 1.93
C LEU A 87 9.21 -15.89 1.06
N GLY A 88 9.65 -17.13 0.79
CA GLY A 88 8.86 -18.16 0.11
C GLY A 88 8.82 -19.46 0.91
N ILE A 89 7.81 -20.27 0.63
CA ILE A 89 7.65 -21.63 1.13
C ILE A 89 7.52 -22.57 -0.06
N ARG A 90 8.41 -23.55 -0.17
CA ARG A 90 8.29 -24.64 -1.14
C ARG A 90 7.80 -25.93 -0.48
N ASP A 91 6.93 -26.63 -1.18
CA ASP A 91 6.52 -27.99 -0.88
C ASP A 91 6.72 -28.84 -2.13
N GLN A 92 7.48 -29.93 -2.01
CA GLN A 92 7.81 -30.84 -3.12
C GLN A 92 8.30 -30.12 -4.40
N GLY A 93 9.08 -29.04 -4.22
CA GLY A 93 9.63 -28.24 -5.33
C GLY A 93 8.70 -27.17 -5.89
N ARG A 94 7.41 -27.13 -5.53
CA ARG A 94 6.45 -26.08 -5.92
C ARG A 94 6.43 -24.96 -4.89
N LEU A 95 6.38 -23.70 -5.34
CA LEU A 95 6.14 -22.56 -4.46
C LEU A 95 4.68 -22.60 -3.96
N VAL A 96 4.47 -22.79 -2.67
CA VAL A 96 3.12 -22.92 -2.05
C VAL A 96 2.75 -21.76 -1.14
N GLY A 97 3.70 -20.90 -0.79
CA GLY A 97 3.40 -19.66 -0.10
C GLY A 97 4.51 -18.62 -0.21
N ALA A 98 4.15 -17.37 0.03
CA ALA A 98 5.10 -16.26 0.00
C ALA A 98 4.65 -15.08 0.85
N SER A 99 5.60 -14.21 1.20
CA SER A 99 5.35 -12.93 1.87
C SER A 99 6.33 -11.89 1.34
N CYS A 100 5.80 -10.77 0.84
CA CYS A 100 6.61 -9.59 0.52
C CYS A 100 7.07 -8.97 1.84
N LEU A 101 8.35 -9.03 2.16
CA LEU A 101 8.94 -8.43 3.34
C LEU A 101 10.01 -7.44 2.90
N TYR A 102 10.17 -6.38 3.68
CA TYR A 102 11.18 -5.35 3.50
C TYR A 102 11.88 -5.07 4.82
N GLU A 103 13.21 -5.04 4.82
CA GLU A 103 13.96 -4.45 5.92
C GLU A 103 13.91 -2.93 5.81
N LYS A 104 13.36 -2.29 6.84
CA LYS A 104 13.05 -0.86 6.86
C LYS A 104 14.03 -0.15 7.79
N THR A 105 14.63 0.92 7.27
CA THR A 105 15.51 1.84 8.03
C THR A 105 14.84 3.17 8.40
N ASN A 106 13.59 3.34 7.98
CA ASN A 106 12.70 4.45 8.29
C ASN A 106 11.24 3.99 8.14
N SER A 107 10.27 4.80 8.52
CA SER A 107 8.83 4.47 8.43
C SER A 107 8.09 5.21 7.31
N TYR A 108 8.84 5.79 6.37
CA TYR A 108 8.27 6.50 5.22
C TYR A 108 7.63 5.53 4.23
N GLY A 109 6.45 5.90 3.73
CA GLY A 109 5.73 5.13 2.71
C GLY A 109 4.84 3.99 3.24
N GLU A 110 4.80 3.78 4.57
CA GLU A 110 4.05 2.66 5.18
C GLU A 110 2.57 2.96 5.40
N TYR A 111 2.22 4.24 5.59
CA TYR A 111 0.85 4.72 5.87
C TYR A 111 0.15 4.13 7.10
N ILE A 112 0.83 3.25 7.85
CA ILE A 112 0.55 2.91 9.25
C ILE A 112 1.76 3.41 10.04
N PHE A 113 1.66 4.66 10.51
CA PHE A 113 2.80 5.31 11.13
C PHE A 113 3.03 4.85 12.57
N ASP A 114 4.29 4.58 12.88
CA ASP A 114 4.81 4.13 14.17
C ASP A 114 5.95 5.03 14.68
N TRP A 115 6.00 6.28 14.22
CA TRP A 115 6.99 7.29 14.66
C TRP A 115 7.04 7.43 16.18
N GLU A 116 5.89 7.37 16.85
CA GLU A 116 5.82 7.41 18.32
C GLU A 116 6.50 6.20 18.98
N TRP A 117 6.48 5.03 18.34
CA TRP A 117 7.20 3.85 18.82
C TRP A 117 8.70 4.04 18.61
N ALA A 118 9.13 4.51 17.43
CA ALA A 118 10.52 4.83 17.15
C ALA A 118 11.09 5.87 18.14
N HIS A 119 10.34 6.94 18.42
CA HIS A 119 10.71 7.95 19.41
C HIS A 119 10.77 7.39 20.83
N ALA A 120 9.89 6.44 21.19
CA ALA A 120 9.98 5.77 22.47
C ALA A 120 11.29 4.97 22.59
N PHE A 121 11.66 4.19 21.58
CA PHE A 121 12.94 3.46 21.56
C PHE A 121 14.13 4.40 21.71
N GLU A 122 14.17 5.49 20.93
CA GLU A 122 15.23 6.49 20.94
C GLU A 122 15.39 7.15 22.33
N ARG A 123 14.28 7.50 23.00
CA ARG A 123 14.30 8.07 24.36
C ARG A 123 14.99 7.17 25.38
N TYR A 124 14.95 5.85 25.19
CA TYR A 124 15.63 4.88 26.04
C TYR A 124 16.95 4.37 25.43
N ARG A 125 17.49 5.06 24.41
CA ARG A 125 18.74 4.73 23.71
C ARG A 125 18.72 3.30 23.13
N GLN A 126 17.57 2.86 22.67
CA GLN A 126 17.39 1.62 21.93
C GLN A 126 17.17 1.92 20.44
N ASN A 127 17.55 0.99 19.58
CA ASN A 127 17.34 1.11 18.15
C ASN A 127 15.98 0.52 17.77
N TYR A 128 15.15 1.34 17.12
CA TYR A 128 13.92 0.84 16.49
C TYR A 128 14.17 0.26 15.10
N TYR A 129 15.14 0.80 14.37
CA TYR A 129 15.54 0.30 13.06
C TYR A 129 16.81 -0.57 13.17
N PRO A 130 16.97 -1.60 12.33
CA PRO A 130 16.02 -2.03 11.32
C PRO A 130 14.75 -2.66 11.95
N LYS A 131 13.65 -2.58 11.21
CA LYS A 131 12.43 -3.36 11.46
C LYS A 131 12.10 -4.14 10.18
N LEU A 132 11.42 -5.27 10.32
CA LEU A 132 10.95 -6.04 9.17
C LEU A 132 9.47 -5.73 8.92
N THR A 133 9.10 -5.41 7.68
CA THR A 133 7.72 -5.01 7.36
C THR A 133 7.22 -5.72 6.12
N SER A 134 6.05 -6.33 6.22
CA SER A 134 5.26 -6.78 5.07
C SER A 134 4.22 -5.73 4.70
N ALA A 135 4.37 -5.15 3.52
CA ALA A 135 3.46 -4.19 2.93
C ALA A 135 3.67 -4.16 1.42
N VAL A 136 2.73 -3.58 0.68
CA VAL A 136 3.02 -3.13 -0.68
C VAL A 136 3.63 -1.73 -0.57
N PRO A 137 4.84 -1.48 -1.11
CA PRO A 137 5.48 -0.18 -1.04
C PRO A 137 4.56 0.95 -1.50
N PHE A 138 4.48 2.00 -0.69
CA PHE A 138 3.75 3.25 -0.99
C PHE A 138 2.25 3.08 -1.29
N THR A 139 1.67 1.91 -0.99
CA THR A 139 0.31 1.52 -1.37
C THR A 139 -0.51 1.13 -0.15
N PRO A 140 -1.28 2.07 0.43
CA PRO A 140 -2.07 1.83 1.64
C PRO A 140 -3.38 1.12 1.30
N ALA A 141 -3.30 -0.17 1.01
CA ALA A 141 -4.41 -0.94 0.47
C ALA A 141 -4.52 -2.29 1.18
N THR A 142 -5.75 -2.68 1.49
CA THR A 142 -6.01 -3.96 2.16
C THR A 142 -5.82 -5.10 1.16
N GLY A 143 -5.00 -6.07 1.53
CA GLY A 143 -4.70 -7.25 0.73
C GLY A 143 -3.86 -8.23 1.52
N ARG A 144 -3.85 -9.50 1.12
CA ARG A 144 -3.12 -10.54 1.85
C ARG A 144 -1.64 -10.22 1.97
N LYS A 145 -1.05 -10.57 3.10
CA LYS A 145 0.40 -10.53 3.31
C LYS A 145 1.01 -11.92 3.45
N LEU A 146 0.19 -12.91 3.75
CA LEU A 146 0.50 -14.33 3.71
C LEU A 146 -0.15 -14.92 2.45
N LEU A 147 0.62 -14.96 1.36
CA LEU A 147 0.19 -15.53 0.10
C LEU A 147 0.29 -17.05 0.19
N VAL A 148 -0.76 -17.75 -0.23
CA VAL A 148 -0.86 -19.21 -0.13
C VAL A 148 -1.49 -19.73 -1.41
N HIS A 149 -0.85 -20.72 -2.01
CA HIS A 149 -1.36 -21.43 -3.17
C HIS A 149 -2.73 -22.08 -2.85
N PRO A 150 -3.74 -21.99 -3.72
CA PRO A 150 -5.10 -22.52 -3.45
C PRO A 150 -5.15 -24.00 -3.04
N ASP A 151 -4.27 -24.83 -3.61
CA ASP A 151 -4.19 -26.27 -3.31
C ASP A 151 -3.38 -26.65 -2.06
N ALA A 152 -2.78 -25.68 -1.36
CA ALA A 152 -1.94 -25.96 -0.19
C ALA A 152 -2.74 -25.92 1.13
N ASP A 153 -2.23 -26.57 2.18
CA ASP A 153 -2.78 -26.37 3.53
C ASP A 153 -2.48 -24.94 4.00
N ARG A 154 -3.51 -24.09 3.92
CA ARG A 154 -3.41 -22.68 4.30
C ARG A 154 -2.92 -22.47 5.72
N ALA A 155 -3.43 -23.23 6.69
CA ALA A 155 -3.08 -23.01 8.09
C ALA A 155 -1.61 -23.40 8.35
N GLU A 156 -1.12 -24.46 7.71
CA GLU A 156 0.28 -24.86 7.81
C GLU A 156 1.22 -23.84 7.15
N VAL A 157 0.89 -23.42 5.92
CA VAL A 157 1.73 -22.47 5.15
C VAL A 157 1.75 -21.08 5.81
N GLU A 158 0.61 -20.56 6.27
CA GLU A 158 0.56 -19.25 6.95
C GLU A 158 1.42 -19.25 8.22
N LYS A 159 1.34 -20.31 9.04
CA LYS A 159 2.20 -20.47 10.22
C LYS A 159 3.68 -20.55 9.84
N ALA A 160 4.01 -21.30 8.79
CA ALA A 160 5.38 -21.42 8.30
C ALA A 160 5.94 -20.07 7.82
N LEU A 161 5.14 -19.27 7.12
CA LEU A 161 5.50 -17.91 6.70
C LEU A 161 5.75 -16.98 7.88
N VAL A 162 4.84 -16.93 8.86
CA VAL A 162 4.99 -16.08 10.05
C VAL A 162 6.20 -16.52 10.87
N GLN A 163 6.40 -17.84 11.05
CA GLN A 163 7.57 -18.37 11.76
C GLN A 163 8.88 -18.04 11.03
N GLY A 164 8.91 -18.19 9.70
CA GLY A 164 10.07 -17.85 8.89
C GLY A 164 10.42 -16.35 8.96
N ALA A 165 9.41 -15.48 8.97
CA ALA A 165 9.60 -14.04 9.14
C ALA A 165 10.09 -13.67 10.55
N LEU A 166 9.59 -14.33 11.60
CA LEU A 166 10.08 -14.15 12.98
C LEU A 166 11.54 -14.61 13.13
N ASP A 167 11.89 -15.77 12.58
CA ASP A 167 13.27 -16.27 12.58
C ASP A 167 14.18 -15.30 11.81
N LYS A 168 13.73 -14.78 10.65
CA LYS A 168 14.46 -13.75 9.89
C LYS A 168 14.65 -12.47 10.70
N SER A 169 13.59 -11.96 11.33
CA SER A 169 13.62 -10.74 12.14
C SER A 169 14.65 -10.86 13.28
N ARG A 170 14.69 -12.00 13.97
CA ARG A 170 15.68 -12.26 15.03
C ARG A 170 17.11 -12.35 14.48
N ASN A 171 17.28 -13.04 13.34
CA ASN A 171 18.60 -13.22 12.74
C ASN A 171 19.20 -11.92 12.18
N SER A 172 18.37 -10.99 11.71
CA SER A 172 18.84 -9.67 11.25
C SER A 172 18.96 -8.63 12.39
N GLY A 173 18.60 -9.00 13.62
CA GLY A 173 18.58 -8.08 14.75
C GLY A 173 17.50 -6.99 14.64
N ALA A 174 16.46 -7.23 13.84
CA ALA A 174 15.35 -6.30 13.70
C ALA A 174 14.58 -6.17 15.02
N SER A 175 14.23 -4.94 15.41
CA SER A 175 13.56 -4.66 16.68
C SER A 175 12.12 -5.20 16.74
N SER A 176 11.53 -5.40 15.55
CA SER A 176 10.11 -5.61 15.35
C SER A 176 9.80 -6.18 13.96
N LEU A 177 8.61 -6.76 13.85
CA LEU A 177 8.04 -7.32 12.63
C LEU A 177 6.59 -6.83 12.49
N HIS A 178 6.26 -6.27 11.33
CA HIS A 178 4.96 -5.68 11.06
C HIS A 178 4.35 -6.21 9.77
N TYR A 179 3.04 -6.41 9.78
CA TYR A 179 2.25 -6.71 8.60
C TYR A 179 1.16 -5.64 8.48
N LEU A 180 1.21 -4.83 7.42
CA LEU A 180 0.37 -3.64 7.27
C LEU A 180 -0.78 -3.90 6.31
N PHE A 181 -1.95 -3.34 6.59
CA PHE A 181 -3.16 -3.51 5.75
C PHE A 181 -3.45 -4.98 5.44
N ILE A 182 -3.40 -5.83 6.46
CA ILE A 182 -3.74 -7.26 6.35
C ILE A 182 -5.24 -7.43 6.15
N ARG A 183 -5.66 -8.55 5.57
CA ARG A 183 -7.09 -8.89 5.59
C ARG A 183 -7.50 -9.42 6.96
N GLU A 184 -8.79 -9.28 7.27
CA GLU A 184 -9.35 -9.74 8.54
C GLU A 184 -9.16 -11.26 8.72
N GLU A 185 -9.16 -12.04 7.64
CA GLU A 185 -8.98 -13.49 7.70
C GLU A 185 -7.57 -13.92 8.14
N GLU A 186 -6.58 -13.03 8.08
CA GLU A 186 -5.21 -13.31 8.52
C GLU A 186 -5.00 -13.05 10.03
N ILE A 187 -5.94 -12.36 10.70
CA ILE A 187 -5.83 -12.03 12.12
C ILE A 187 -5.58 -13.26 13.01
N PRO A 188 -6.34 -14.37 12.88
CA PRO A 188 -6.20 -15.50 13.80
C PRO A 188 -4.80 -16.12 13.81
N VAL A 189 -4.13 -16.21 12.64
CA VAL A 189 -2.75 -16.74 12.60
C VAL A 189 -1.77 -15.80 13.28
N PHE A 190 -1.90 -14.48 13.07
CA PHE A 190 -1.05 -13.49 13.74
C PHE A 190 -1.23 -13.50 15.27
N GLU A 191 -2.46 -13.50 15.77
CA GLU A 191 -2.74 -13.56 17.21
C GLU A 191 -2.19 -14.85 17.84
N SER A 192 -2.36 -15.99 17.16
CA SER A 192 -1.82 -17.28 17.63
C SER A 192 -0.29 -17.32 17.73
N MET A 193 0.38 -16.43 16.98
CA MET A 193 1.83 -16.28 16.91
C MET A 193 2.36 -15.11 17.77
N GLY A 194 1.51 -14.50 18.61
CA GLY A 194 1.90 -13.47 19.57
C GLY A 194 2.02 -12.05 19.01
N PHE A 195 1.37 -11.77 17.88
CA PHE A 195 1.25 -10.41 17.36
C PHE A 195 0.05 -9.69 18.01
N GLN A 196 0.17 -8.37 18.16
CA GLN A 196 -0.96 -7.51 18.52
C GLN A 196 -1.56 -6.88 17.28
N ILE A 197 -2.89 -6.92 17.17
CA ILE A 197 -3.62 -6.28 16.08
C ILE A 197 -3.89 -4.81 16.42
N ARG A 198 -3.44 -3.92 15.54
CA ARG A 198 -3.83 -2.53 15.52
C ARG A 198 -5.03 -2.36 14.59
N HIS A 199 -6.03 -1.65 15.08
CA HIS A 199 -7.20 -1.28 14.29
C HIS A 199 -6.97 0.13 13.76
N THR A 200 -7.33 0.36 12.52
CA THR A 200 -7.43 1.69 11.92
C THR A 200 -8.68 1.70 11.04
N PHE A 201 -8.90 2.77 10.29
CA PHE A 201 -9.93 2.78 9.26
C PHE A 201 -9.48 3.58 8.06
N GLN A 202 -10.06 3.23 6.93
CA GLN A 202 -10.04 4.02 5.71
C GLN A 202 -11.47 4.39 5.34
N PHE A 203 -11.65 5.08 4.22
CA PHE A 203 -12.96 5.41 3.68
C PHE A 203 -13.10 4.80 2.29
N HIS A 204 -14.03 3.86 2.17
CA HIS A 204 -14.29 3.10 0.95
C HIS A 204 -15.67 3.42 0.41
N TRP A 205 -15.83 3.39 -0.91
CA TRP A 205 -17.13 3.48 -1.55
C TRP A 205 -17.56 2.08 -1.97
N LEU A 206 -18.76 1.69 -1.54
CA LEU A 206 -19.35 0.40 -1.85
C LEU A 206 -20.50 0.61 -2.83
N ASN A 207 -20.50 -0.20 -3.88
CA ASN A 207 -21.60 -0.21 -4.84
C ASN A 207 -22.78 -0.97 -4.24
N GLN A 208 -23.94 -0.32 -4.19
CA GLN A 208 -25.20 -0.91 -3.73
C GLN A 208 -26.10 -1.24 -4.91
N ASP A 209 -25.52 -1.88 -5.93
CA ASP A 209 -26.17 -2.26 -7.19
C ASP A 209 -26.75 -1.10 -8.02
N TYR A 210 -26.07 0.06 -7.97
CA TYR A 210 -26.42 1.21 -8.79
C TYR A 210 -26.32 0.88 -10.28
N GLN A 211 -27.28 1.34 -11.09
CA GLN A 211 -27.25 1.17 -12.55
C GLN A 211 -26.62 2.39 -13.24
N GLU A 212 -26.85 3.58 -12.68
CA GLU A 212 -26.24 4.82 -13.12
C GLU A 212 -25.87 5.76 -11.95
N PHE A 213 -25.09 6.81 -12.23
CA PHE A 213 -24.65 7.76 -11.20
C PHE A 213 -25.81 8.46 -10.49
N ASN A 214 -26.95 8.65 -11.16
CA ASN A 214 -28.14 9.24 -10.55
C ASN A 214 -28.76 8.35 -9.46
N ASP A 215 -28.67 7.03 -9.58
CA ASP A 215 -29.14 6.09 -8.55
C ASP A 215 -28.34 6.28 -7.26
N PHE A 216 -27.02 6.38 -7.38
CA PHE A 216 -26.13 6.71 -6.26
C PHE A 216 -26.51 8.05 -5.62
N LEU A 217 -26.70 9.10 -6.44
CA LEU A 217 -27.13 10.41 -5.93
C LEU A 217 -28.48 10.36 -5.22
N ALA A 218 -29.41 9.52 -5.67
CA ALA A 218 -30.74 9.38 -5.08
C ALA A 218 -30.70 8.83 -3.65
N ARG A 219 -29.73 7.98 -3.34
CA ARG A 219 -29.51 7.44 -1.98
C ARG A 219 -28.91 8.44 -1.01
N LEU A 220 -28.25 9.48 -1.48
CA LEU A 220 -27.65 10.49 -0.61
C LEU A 220 -28.68 11.41 0.03
N LYS A 221 -28.37 11.91 1.24
CA LYS A 221 -29.09 13.01 1.89
C LYS A 221 -29.12 14.23 0.96
N SER A 222 -30.25 14.94 0.95
CA SER A 222 -30.52 16.03 0.00
C SER A 222 -29.42 17.10 -0.06
N LYS A 223 -28.80 17.44 1.07
CA LYS A 223 -27.66 18.38 1.12
C LYS A 223 -26.45 17.85 0.35
N ARG A 224 -26.05 16.58 0.59
CA ARG A 224 -24.88 15.95 -0.04
C ARG A 224 -25.07 15.79 -1.55
N ARG A 225 -26.24 15.33 -1.98
CA ARG A 225 -26.60 15.30 -3.39
C ARG A 225 -26.47 16.67 -4.06
N LYS A 226 -27.04 17.73 -3.46
CA LYS A 226 -26.98 19.09 -4.01
C LYS A 226 -25.54 19.62 -4.07
N ASP A 227 -24.72 19.31 -3.07
CA ASP A 227 -23.31 19.69 -3.05
C ASP A 227 -22.53 19.02 -4.19
N ILE A 228 -22.67 17.71 -4.40
CA ILE A 228 -22.02 16.97 -5.50
C ILE A 228 -22.43 17.56 -6.86
N ILE A 229 -23.73 17.73 -7.11
CA ILE A 229 -24.24 18.31 -8.37
C ILE A 229 -23.64 19.69 -8.62
N ARG A 230 -23.57 20.55 -7.60
CA ARG A 230 -22.95 21.88 -7.70
C ARG A 230 -21.46 21.79 -8.02
N GLU A 231 -20.73 20.90 -7.37
CA GLU A 231 -19.29 20.70 -7.57
C GLU A 231 -18.99 20.24 -9.00
N ARG A 232 -19.70 19.21 -9.51
CA ARG A 232 -19.56 18.75 -10.91
C ARG A 232 -19.89 19.87 -11.91
N ARG A 233 -20.97 20.63 -11.66
CA ARG A 233 -21.33 21.78 -12.51
C ARG A 233 -20.23 22.83 -12.56
N LYS A 234 -19.61 23.14 -11.43
CA LYS A 234 -18.50 24.12 -11.34
C LYS A 234 -17.27 23.67 -12.12
N VAL A 235 -16.99 22.38 -12.22
CA VAL A 235 -15.92 21.87 -13.11
C VAL A 235 -16.28 22.07 -14.58
N ARG A 236 -17.53 21.74 -14.97
CA ARG A 236 -18.01 21.97 -16.35
C ARG A 236 -17.98 23.46 -16.76
N GLU A 237 -18.35 24.36 -15.86
CA GLU A 237 -18.28 25.82 -16.07
C GLU A 237 -16.85 26.32 -16.34
N GLN A 238 -15.81 25.60 -15.89
CA GLN A 238 -14.39 25.92 -16.14
C GLN A 238 -13.92 25.46 -17.54
N LYS A 239 -14.80 24.89 -18.38
CA LYS A 239 -14.49 24.40 -19.74
C LYS A 239 -13.39 23.32 -19.81
N ILE A 240 -13.22 22.58 -18.73
CA ILE A 240 -12.29 21.45 -18.67
C ILE A 240 -12.95 20.25 -19.33
N HIS A 241 -12.23 19.61 -20.25
CA HIS A 241 -12.64 18.34 -20.84
C HIS A 241 -11.97 17.19 -20.09
N ILE A 242 -12.77 16.16 -19.77
CA ILE A 242 -12.32 15.01 -18.98
C ILE A 242 -12.35 13.78 -19.88
N GLU A 243 -11.26 13.02 -19.86
CA GLU A 243 -11.07 11.80 -20.64
C GLU A 243 -10.77 10.64 -19.70
N LEU A 244 -11.37 9.49 -20.02
CA LEU A 244 -11.11 8.22 -19.36
C LEU A 244 -10.33 7.35 -20.34
N LEU A 245 -9.18 6.85 -19.91
CA LEU A 245 -8.26 6.05 -20.72
C LEU A 245 -8.00 4.71 -20.04
N GLU A 246 -8.15 3.63 -20.79
CA GLU A 246 -7.92 2.24 -20.40
C GLU A 246 -7.15 1.49 -21.49
N GLY A 247 -6.38 0.47 -21.10
CA GLY A 247 -5.70 -0.43 -22.04
C GLY A 247 -4.87 0.32 -23.08
N ASP A 248 -5.09 0.02 -24.36
CA ASP A 248 -4.39 0.65 -25.49
C ASP A 248 -4.64 2.16 -25.64
N ALA A 249 -5.66 2.74 -25.00
CA ALA A 249 -5.83 4.20 -24.98
C ALA A 249 -4.76 4.89 -24.11
N ILE A 250 -4.11 4.16 -23.20
CA ILE A 250 -3.04 4.67 -22.33
C ILE A 250 -1.71 4.66 -23.09
N GLN A 251 -1.47 5.76 -23.80
CA GLN A 251 -0.23 6.01 -24.52
C GLN A 251 0.91 6.55 -23.63
N PRO A 252 2.20 6.41 -24.03
CA PRO A 252 3.35 6.84 -23.24
C PRO A 252 3.36 8.32 -22.83
N GLU A 253 2.79 9.22 -23.65
CA GLU A 253 2.68 10.64 -23.32
C GLU A 253 1.82 10.88 -22.06
N HIS A 254 0.77 10.09 -21.85
CA HIS A 254 -0.07 10.20 -20.66
C HIS A 254 0.74 9.88 -19.40
N ILE A 255 1.64 8.91 -19.47
CA ILE A 255 2.51 8.52 -18.36
C ILE A 255 3.51 9.61 -18.00
N GLN A 256 4.13 10.21 -19.02
CA GLN A 256 5.04 11.33 -18.82
C GLN A 256 4.35 12.51 -18.11
N VAL A 257 3.13 12.83 -18.54
CA VAL A 257 2.32 13.91 -17.96
C VAL A 257 1.85 13.55 -16.55
N MET A 258 1.37 12.32 -16.34
CA MET A 258 0.95 11.83 -15.02
C MET A 258 2.09 11.85 -14.00
N TYR A 259 3.32 11.54 -14.41
CA TYR A 259 4.50 11.67 -13.55
C TYR A 259 4.73 13.13 -13.12
N GLY A 260 4.59 14.08 -14.06
CA GLY A 260 4.62 15.51 -13.74
C GLY A 260 3.52 15.91 -12.73
N PHE A 261 2.30 15.39 -12.89
CA PHE A 261 1.22 15.61 -11.92
C PHE A 261 1.56 15.04 -10.54
N TYR A 262 2.08 13.82 -10.48
CA TYR A 262 2.51 13.19 -9.24
C TYR A 262 3.55 14.06 -8.49
N LEU A 263 4.59 14.54 -9.19
CA LEU A 263 5.58 15.45 -8.62
C LEU A 263 4.94 16.76 -8.11
N SER A 264 4.01 17.34 -8.88
CA SER A 264 3.34 18.59 -8.47
C SER A 264 2.58 18.47 -7.14
N THR A 265 2.09 17.27 -6.80
CA THR A 265 1.40 17.00 -5.53
C THR A 265 2.39 16.82 -4.38
N ILE A 266 3.55 16.22 -4.65
CA ILE A 266 4.61 16.00 -3.67
C ILE A 266 5.22 17.34 -3.25
N ASP A 267 5.55 18.20 -4.20
CA ASP A 267 6.12 19.52 -3.95
C ASP A 267 5.20 20.37 -3.07
N LYS A 268 3.89 20.37 -3.35
CA LYS A 268 2.87 21.08 -2.57
C LYS A 268 2.75 20.57 -1.13
N LYS A 269 3.13 19.32 -0.87
CA LYS A 269 3.03 18.65 0.43
C LYS A 269 4.37 18.55 1.16
N TRP A 270 5.46 19.10 0.61
CA TRP A 270 6.82 18.96 1.15
C TRP A 270 7.21 17.50 1.44
N ALA A 271 6.69 16.57 0.63
CA ALA A 271 6.94 15.14 0.78
C ALA A 271 8.15 14.71 -0.07
N SER A 272 8.59 13.47 0.10
CA SER A 272 9.59 12.86 -0.78
C SER A 272 8.91 12.11 -1.93
N ALA A 273 9.48 12.20 -3.13
CA ALA A 273 9.01 11.45 -4.28
C ALA A 273 9.54 10.01 -4.21
N TYR A 274 8.68 9.08 -3.81
CA TYR A 274 9.05 7.66 -3.67
C TYR A 274 9.06 6.89 -5.00
N LEU A 275 8.14 7.23 -5.90
CA LEU A 275 7.98 6.60 -7.20
C LEU A 275 8.75 7.34 -8.29
N THR A 276 9.35 6.58 -9.20
CA THR A 276 10.12 7.10 -10.33
C THR A 276 9.32 7.07 -11.63
N LEU A 277 9.77 7.84 -12.62
CA LEU A 277 9.20 7.77 -13.98
C LEU A 277 9.33 6.37 -14.58
N ASP A 278 10.43 5.67 -14.30
CA ASP A 278 10.68 4.33 -14.84
C ASP A 278 9.70 3.31 -14.26
N PHE A 279 9.34 3.41 -12.99
CA PHE A 279 8.21 2.64 -12.43
C PHE A 279 6.93 2.87 -13.23
N PHE A 280 6.53 4.13 -13.45
CA PHE A 280 5.29 4.41 -14.19
C PHE A 280 5.31 3.89 -15.64
N ARG A 281 6.47 3.97 -16.32
CA ARG A 281 6.66 3.42 -17.67
C ARG A 281 6.53 1.90 -17.71
N GLN A 282 7.14 1.22 -16.74
CA GLN A 282 7.05 -0.24 -16.65
C GLN A 282 5.62 -0.68 -16.40
N ILE A 283 4.94 -0.08 -15.42
CA ILE A 283 3.54 -0.40 -15.10
C ILE A 283 2.60 -0.14 -16.29
N GLN A 284 2.84 0.90 -17.09
CA GLN A 284 2.07 1.11 -18.32
C GLN A 284 2.32 0.00 -19.35
N THR A 285 3.53 -0.52 -19.44
CA THR A 285 3.83 -1.60 -20.39
C THR A 285 3.25 -2.94 -19.93
N THR A 286 3.40 -3.26 -18.64
CA THR A 286 3.10 -4.60 -18.11
C THR A 286 1.70 -4.73 -17.52
N MET A 287 1.07 -3.62 -17.12
CA MET A 287 -0.20 -3.61 -16.39
C MET A 287 -1.23 -2.60 -16.93
N ARG A 288 -1.09 -2.09 -18.15
CA ARG A 288 -2.08 -1.15 -18.76
C ARG A 288 -3.53 -1.62 -18.69
N GLU A 289 -3.78 -2.92 -18.77
CA GLU A 289 -5.13 -3.50 -18.68
C GLU A 289 -5.75 -3.35 -17.27
N ASN A 290 -4.90 -3.21 -16.26
CA ASN A 290 -5.30 -2.89 -14.90
C ASN A 290 -5.36 -1.38 -14.66
N MET A 291 -4.82 -0.53 -15.53
CA MET A 291 -4.78 0.91 -15.31
C MET A 291 -6.05 1.59 -15.82
N VAL A 292 -6.53 2.56 -15.04
CA VAL A 292 -7.62 3.46 -15.41
C VAL A 292 -7.15 4.89 -15.14
N LEU A 293 -6.88 5.64 -16.21
CA LEU A 293 -6.54 7.05 -16.10
C LEU A 293 -7.79 7.91 -16.30
N ILE A 294 -7.97 8.89 -15.42
CA ILE A 294 -8.97 9.94 -15.62
C ILE A 294 -8.22 11.25 -15.68
N MET A 295 -8.13 11.82 -16.87
CA MET A 295 -7.30 12.99 -17.17
C MET A 295 -8.17 14.18 -17.59
N ALA A 296 -7.72 15.38 -17.27
CA ALA A 296 -8.39 16.62 -17.60
C ALA A 296 -7.51 17.48 -18.51
N ARG A 297 -8.10 18.00 -19.58
CA ARG A 297 -7.48 18.99 -20.46
C ARG A 297 -8.22 20.32 -20.43
N ASN A 298 -7.46 21.40 -20.53
CA ASN A 298 -7.97 22.72 -20.87
C ASN A 298 -7.44 23.05 -22.27
N ASP A 299 -8.34 23.19 -23.24
CA ASP A 299 -8.01 23.21 -24.67
C ASP A 299 -7.21 21.98 -25.12
N GLN A 300 -5.91 22.15 -25.40
CA GLN A 300 -4.98 21.10 -25.83
C GLN A 300 -3.99 20.68 -24.72
N GLU A 301 -3.99 21.35 -23.57
CA GLU A 301 -3.05 21.08 -22.48
C GLU A 301 -3.66 20.14 -21.44
N TRP A 302 -2.95 19.07 -21.10
CA TRP A 302 -3.26 18.28 -19.91
C TRP A 302 -2.98 19.10 -18.65
N VAL A 303 -3.99 19.23 -17.79
CA VAL A 303 -3.92 20.08 -16.59
C VAL A 303 -4.00 19.30 -15.28
N ALA A 304 -4.63 18.12 -15.30
CA ALA A 304 -4.73 17.25 -14.14
C ALA A 304 -4.96 15.80 -14.54
N GLY A 305 -4.74 14.87 -13.62
CA GLY A 305 -5.10 13.48 -13.83
C GLY A 305 -4.98 12.63 -12.58
N SER A 306 -5.71 11.50 -12.59
CA SER A 306 -5.64 10.46 -11.58
C SER A 306 -5.27 9.11 -12.18
N ILE A 307 -4.48 8.33 -11.44
CA ILE A 307 -4.18 6.92 -11.73
C ILE A 307 -4.96 6.07 -10.76
N ASN A 308 -5.73 5.13 -11.32
CA ASN A 308 -6.44 4.09 -10.59
C ASN A 308 -6.03 2.73 -11.15
N TYR A 309 -6.14 1.70 -10.31
CA TYR A 309 -5.89 0.31 -10.68
C TYR A 309 -7.15 -0.52 -10.47
N ARG A 310 -7.53 -1.33 -11.46
CA ARG A 310 -8.66 -2.25 -11.43
C ARG A 310 -8.18 -3.69 -11.47
N LYS A 311 -8.72 -4.53 -10.60
CA LYS A 311 -8.59 -5.99 -10.67
C LYS A 311 -9.80 -6.64 -9.99
N GLY A 312 -10.30 -7.73 -10.57
CA GLY A 312 -11.55 -8.34 -10.11
C GLY A 312 -12.68 -7.31 -10.07
N ASN A 313 -13.40 -7.27 -8.94
CA ASN A 313 -14.52 -6.35 -8.71
C ASN A 313 -14.12 -5.09 -7.90
N ALA A 314 -12.84 -4.73 -7.89
CA ALA A 314 -12.31 -3.62 -7.10
C ALA A 314 -11.60 -2.56 -7.97
N LEU A 315 -11.76 -1.30 -7.58
CA LEU A 315 -11.00 -0.15 -8.07
C LEU A 315 -10.17 0.45 -6.93
N PHE A 316 -8.96 0.88 -7.25
CA PHE A 316 -8.01 1.40 -6.29
C PHE A 316 -7.43 2.74 -6.78
N GLY A 317 -7.87 3.85 -6.19
CA GLY A 317 -7.35 5.18 -6.51
C GLY A 317 -6.02 5.43 -5.81
N ARG A 318 -4.98 5.85 -6.55
CA ARG A 318 -3.62 5.97 -6.00
C ARG A 318 -3.04 7.36 -6.16
N TYR A 319 -2.82 7.80 -7.39
CA TYR A 319 -2.03 9.00 -7.65
C TYR A 319 -2.91 10.07 -8.27
N TRP A 320 -2.73 11.30 -7.81
CA TRP A 320 -3.41 12.47 -8.32
C TRP A 320 -2.40 13.60 -8.45
N GLY A 321 -2.60 14.45 -9.45
CA GLY A 321 -2.02 15.78 -9.41
C GLY A 321 -2.60 16.72 -10.44
N CYS A 322 -2.16 17.97 -10.33
CA CYS A 322 -2.68 19.06 -11.12
C CYS A 322 -1.66 20.20 -11.14
N PHE A 323 -1.36 20.72 -12.33
CA PHE A 323 -0.37 21.79 -12.51
C PHE A 323 -0.89 23.16 -12.06
N LYS A 324 -2.19 23.41 -12.18
CA LYS A 324 -2.83 24.67 -11.80
C LYS A 324 -3.89 24.41 -10.73
N ASP A 325 -4.43 25.45 -10.11
CA ASP A 325 -5.55 25.28 -9.19
C ASP A 325 -6.87 25.36 -9.96
N TYR A 326 -7.64 24.27 -9.94
CA TYR A 326 -8.97 24.20 -10.54
C TYR A 326 -9.98 23.80 -9.48
N ARG A 327 -11.00 24.63 -9.31
CA ARG A 327 -11.97 24.49 -8.23
C ARG A 327 -12.72 23.17 -8.40
N PHE A 328 -12.67 22.33 -7.37
CA PHE A 328 -13.32 21.00 -7.29
C PHE A 328 -12.80 19.93 -8.26
N LEU A 329 -11.76 20.20 -9.06
CA LEU A 329 -11.29 19.24 -10.05
C LEU A 329 -10.75 17.93 -9.43
N HIS A 330 -10.09 18.02 -8.27
CA HIS A 330 -9.70 16.83 -7.49
C HIS A 330 -10.90 15.94 -7.15
N PHE A 331 -12.02 16.52 -6.75
CA PHE A 331 -13.21 15.71 -6.40
C PHE A 331 -13.86 15.10 -7.64
N GLU A 332 -13.89 15.84 -8.74
CA GLU A 332 -14.40 15.31 -10.00
C GLU A 332 -13.59 14.10 -10.47
N LEU A 333 -12.25 14.23 -10.53
CA LEU A 333 -11.43 13.17 -11.12
C LEU A 333 -11.14 12.02 -10.16
N CYS A 334 -10.98 12.27 -8.86
CA CYS A 334 -10.63 11.22 -7.90
C CYS A 334 -11.84 10.54 -7.24
N TYR A 335 -13.04 11.15 -7.28
CA TYR A 335 -14.22 10.60 -6.62
C TYR A 335 -15.42 10.44 -7.56
N TYR A 336 -15.85 11.49 -8.26
CA TYR A 336 -17.12 11.41 -8.99
C TYR A 336 -17.01 10.59 -10.28
N GLN A 337 -15.96 10.82 -11.07
CA GLN A 337 -15.67 10.06 -12.29
C GLN A 337 -15.29 8.60 -11.96
N THR A 338 -14.57 8.36 -10.86
CA THR A 338 -14.22 7.01 -10.40
C THR A 338 -15.40 6.23 -9.85
N ILE A 339 -16.33 6.88 -9.12
CA ILE A 339 -17.59 6.27 -8.71
C ILE A 339 -18.44 5.94 -9.94
N GLU A 340 -18.58 6.88 -10.88
CA GLU A 340 -19.33 6.67 -12.13
C GLU A 340 -18.74 5.52 -12.95
N TYR A 341 -17.41 5.45 -13.06
CA TYR A 341 -16.71 4.31 -13.65
C TYR A 341 -16.99 3.00 -12.89
N SER A 342 -16.91 3.02 -11.56
CA SER A 342 -17.17 1.82 -10.74
C SER A 342 -18.59 1.29 -10.91
N ILE A 343 -19.58 2.18 -11.04
CA ILE A 343 -20.97 1.84 -11.35
C ILE A 343 -21.06 1.20 -12.74
N ASN A 344 -20.53 1.88 -13.76
CA ASN A 344 -20.61 1.43 -15.16
C ASN A 344 -19.94 0.06 -15.38
N HIS A 345 -18.86 -0.23 -14.64
CA HIS A 345 -18.13 -1.49 -14.70
C HIS A 345 -18.56 -2.51 -13.63
N ARG A 346 -19.63 -2.23 -12.87
CA ARG A 346 -20.15 -3.11 -11.81
C ARG A 346 -19.10 -3.54 -10.78
N LEU A 347 -18.19 -2.64 -10.47
CA LEU A 347 -17.21 -2.84 -9.41
C LEU A 347 -17.92 -2.70 -8.06
N ALA A 348 -17.67 -3.64 -7.16
CA ALA A 348 -18.28 -3.69 -5.84
C ALA A 348 -17.61 -2.70 -4.87
N LEU A 349 -16.30 -2.51 -5.02
CA LEU A 349 -15.45 -1.74 -4.11
C LEU A 349 -14.67 -0.66 -4.85
N PHE A 350 -14.64 0.54 -4.28
CA PHE A 350 -13.67 1.58 -4.64
C PHE A 350 -12.91 2.08 -3.39
N GLU A 351 -11.61 1.80 -3.35
CA GLU A 351 -10.68 2.33 -2.34
C GLU A 351 -9.98 3.61 -2.83
N ALA A 352 -10.40 4.77 -2.35
CA ALA A 352 -9.85 6.07 -2.76
C ALA A 352 -8.60 6.52 -1.95
N GLY A 353 -7.74 5.57 -1.57
CA GLY A 353 -6.49 5.80 -0.80
C GLY A 353 -6.69 6.16 0.68
N ALA A 354 -5.61 6.53 1.38
CA ALA A 354 -5.60 6.69 2.84
C ALA A 354 -6.14 8.02 3.41
N GLN A 355 -6.51 9.00 2.57
CA GLN A 355 -6.92 10.34 3.04
C GLN A 355 -8.31 10.36 3.71
N GLY A 356 -8.51 11.36 4.58
CA GLY A 356 -9.50 11.36 5.68
C GLY A 356 -10.96 11.68 5.38
N SER A 357 -11.64 12.17 6.41
CA SER A 357 -13.10 12.21 6.57
C SER A 357 -13.88 13.07 5.57
N HIS A 358 -13.22 13.92 4.79
CA HIS A 358 -13.88 14.70 3.73
C HIS A 358 -14.53 13.82 2.65
N LYS A 359 -14.11 12.55 2.55
CA LYS A 359 -14.72 11.54 1.67
C LYS A 359 -16.13 11.14 2.10
N VAL A 360 -16.45 11.23 3.39
CA VAL A 360 -17.79 10.88 3.90
C VAL A 360 -18.87 11.70 3.19
N GLN A 361 -18.62 12.99 2.98
CA GLN A 361 -19.58 13.87 2.30
C GLN A 361 -19.86 13.49 0.85
N ARG A 362 -19.07 12.58 0.28
CA ARG A 362 -19.09 12.11 -1.11
C ARG A 362 -19.50 10.65 -1.25
N GLY A 363 -20.04 10.06 -0.18
CA GLY A 363 -20.60 8.69 -0.21
C GLY A 363 -19.65 7.59 0.25
N PHE A 364 -18.43 7.90 0.69
CA PHE A 364 -17.54 6.90 1.26
C PHE A 364 -17.89 6.65 2.72
N LEU A 365 -17.84 5.40 3.16
CA LEU A 365 -18.09 5.00 4.53
C LEU A 365 -16.79 4.56 5.19
N PRO A 366 -16.64 4.74 6.52
CA PRO A 366 -15.49 4.23 7.23
C PRO A 366 -15.48 2.70 7.17
N GLU A 367 -14.34 2.14 6.74
CA GLU A 367 -14.10 0.70 6.67
C GLU A 367 -12.90 0.37 7.55
N LYS A 368 -12.99 -0.70 8.35
CA LYS A 368 -11.90 -1.06 9.26
C LYS A 368 -10.72 -1.60 8.47
N THR A 369 -9.53 -1.22 8.90
CA THR A 369 -8.28 -1.76 8.36
C THR A 369 -7.41 -2.25 9.50
N TYR A 370 -6.65 -3.32 9.25
CA TYR A 370 -5.90 -4.01 10.29
C TYR A 370 -4.40 -4.05 9.96
N SER A 371 -3.59 -4.03 11.01
CA SER A 371 -2.17 -4.34 10.93
C SER A 371 -1.75 -5.18 12.13
N ALA A 372 -0.84 -6.14 11.91
CA ALA A 372 -0.32 -7.00 12.95
C ALA A 372 1.11 -6.58 13.31
N HIS A 373 1.39 -6.47 14.61
CA HIS A 373 2.67 -5.99 15.12
C HIS A 373 3.26 -6.93 16.17
N TRP A 374 4.50 -7.33 15.93
CA TRP A 374 5.33 -8.05 16.88
C TRP A 374 6.55 -7.20 17.22
N ILE A 375 6.86 -7.12 18.52
CA ILE A 375 7.97 -6.32 19.06
C ILE A 375 8.89 -7.27 19.82
N GLU A 376 10.20 -7.26 19.56
CA GLU A 376 11.13 -8.20 20.21
C GLU A 376 11.37 -7.82 21.68
N HIS A 377 11.61 -6.54 21.96
CA HIS A 377 11.96 -6.09 23.30
C HIS A 377 10.74 -6.14 24.26
N PRO A 378 10.77 -6.94 25.35
CA PRO A 378 9.58 -7.19 26.18
C PRO A 378 8.94 -5.94 26.81
N ALA A 379 9.76 -4.99 27.29
CA ALA A 379 9.25 -3.76 27.90
C ALA A 379 8.48 -2.88 26.90
N PHE A 380 9.03 -2.68 25.69
CA PHE A 380 8.35 -1.94 24.63
C PHE A 380 7.13 -2.69 24.12
N ARG A 381 7.22 -4.01 23.97
CA ARG A 381 6.07 -4.85 23.60
C ARG A 381 4.88 -4.58 24.50
N LYS A 382 5.07 -4.66 25.83
CA LYS A 382 4.00 -4.41 26.79
C LYS A 382 3.43 -3.00 26.63
N ALA A 383 4.28 -1.97 26.62
CA ALA A 383 3.83 -0.58 26.54
C ALA A 383 3.08 -0.27 25.22
N ILE A 384 3.56 -0.80 24.10
CA ILE A 384 2.93 -0.63 22.79
C ILE A 384 1.59 -1.37 22.74
N PHE A 385 1.51 -2.59 23.27
CA PHE A 385 0.27 -3.37 23.26
C PHE A 385 -0.80 -2.72 24.13
N ASP A 386 -0.43 -2.24 25.32
CA ASP A 386 -1.33 -1.47 26.20
C ASP A 386 -1.85 -0.20 25.48
N PHE A 387 -0.99 0.48 24.71
CA PHE A 387 -1.39 1.64 23.90
C PHE A 387 -2.36 1.27 22.77
N LEU A 388 -2.10 0.16 22.06
CA LEU A 388 -2.96 -0.32 20.98
C LEU A 388 -4.37 -0.69 21.47
N ASP A 389 -4.49 -1.23 22.68
CA ASP A 389 -5.80 -1.52 23.30
C ASP A 389 -6.57 -0.24 23.63
N GLN A 390 -5.88 0.81 24.10
CA GLN A 390 -6.47 2.13 24.32
C GLN A 390 -6.92 2.77 23.00
N GLU A 391 -6.07 2.73 21.97
CA GLU A 391 -6.37 3.24 20.63
C GLU A 391 -7.61 2.54 20.04
N ARG A 392 -7.70 1.22 20.17
CA ARG A 392 -8.86 0.43 19.72
C ARG A 392 -10.17 0.90 20.35
N ASN A 393 -10.16 1.24 21.64
CA ASN A 393 -11.34 1.75 22.33
C ASN A 393 -11.70 3.17 21.88
N ALA A 394 -10.71 4.04 21.69
CA ALA A 394 -10.93 5.39 21.17
C ALA A 394 -11.47 5.38 19.74
N LEU A 395 -10.99 4.47 18.88
CA LEU A 395 -11.47 4.32 17.51
C LEU A 395 -12.94 3.90 17.43
N LYS A 396 -13.41 3.05 18.35
CA LYS A 396 -14.84 2.71 18.41
C LYS A 396 -15.70 3.95 18.61
N ILE A 397 -15.28 4.87 19.48
CA ILE A 397 -15.97 6.15 19.73
C ILE A 397 -15.86 7.06 18.50
N GLY A 398 -14.68 7.20 17.91
CA GLY A 398 -14.48 8.05 16.72
C GLY A 398 -15.26 7.56 15.49
N LEU A 399 -15.45 6.24 15.33
CA LEU A 399 -16.31 5.69 14.28
C LEU A 399 -17.79 6.04 14.50
N GLN A 400 -18.25 6.14 15.75
CA GLN A 400 -19.60 6.60 16.08
C GLN A 400 -19.82 8.06 15.64
N GLU A 401 -18.80 8.91 15.67
CA GLU A 401 -18.91 10.29 15.18
C GLU A 401 -19.18 10.37 13.67
N PHE A 402 -18.85 9.32 12.91
CA PHE A 402 -19.18 9.20 11.49
C PHE A 402 -20.55 8.52 11.23
N GLU A 403 -21.31 8.18 12.26
CA GLU A 403 -22.65 7.57 12.15
C GLU A 403 -23.69 8.46 11.46
N SER A 404 -23.42 9.75 11.27
CA SER A 404 -24.23 10.55 10.34
C SER A 404 -23.89 10.15 8.90
N SER A 405 -24.34 8.96 8.50
CA SER A 405 -24.19 8.41 7.16
C SER A 405 -24.58 9.48 6.11
N PRO A 406 -23.81 9.63 5.02
CA PRO A 406 -24.16 10.55 3.94
C PRO A 406 -25.41 10.08 3.18
N TYR A 407 -25.80 8.82 3.39
CA TYR A 407 -26.99 8.19 2.83
C TYR A 407 -28.24 8.51 3.65
N ARG A 408 -29.40 8.43 2.98
CA ARG A 408 -30.71 8.45 3.64
C ARG A 408 -30.86 7.18 4.47
N GLU A 409 -31.59 7.26 5.56
CA GLU A 409 -32.07 6.06 6.25
C GLU A 409 -33.02 5.34 5.30
N GLU A 410 -32.95 4.01 5.29
CA GLU A 410 -33.94 3.18 4.59
C GLU A 410 -35.21 3.18 5.44
N ASP A 411 -36.35 3.43 4.81
CA ASP A 411 -37.67 3.36 5.46
C ASP A 411 -38.06 1.91 5.80
#